data_AF-A0A7W8VM62-F1
#
_entry.id   AF-A0A7W8VM62-F1
#
_cell.length_a   1.000
_cell.length_b   1.000
_cell.length_c   1.000
_cell.angle_alpha   90.00
_cell.angle_beta   90.00
_cell.angle_gamma   90.00
#
_symmetry.space_group_name_H-M   'P 1'
#
loop_
_entity.id
_entity.type
_entity.pdbx_description
1 polymer ?
#
loop_
_entity_poly.entity_id
_entity_poly.type
_entity_poly.pdbx_seq_one_letter_code
_entity_poly.pdbx_strand_id
1 'polypeptide(L)'
;MQKRFVSIWFRQLLANWQLIRRPELAEVPFVFAAPDHGRMMITAVNPLAAASGVEPGMRAADAKAICPGLEVLDDKPGRPRNLLRGLGEWCVRYSPIVAIDEFGMDGLLMDVSGCSPRIWIQN
;
A
#
# COMPACT_ATOMS: atom_id res chain seq x y z
N MET A 1 -23.24 20.35 14.75
CA MET A 1 -21.82 19.95 14.87
C MET A 1 -21.32 19.61 13.47
N GLN A 2 -20.23 20.23 13.00
CA GLN A 2 -19.75 20.01 11.63
C GLN A 2 -19.06 18.66 11.49
N LYS A 3 -19.43 17.89 10.46
CA LYS A 3 -18.79 16.62 10.13
C LYS A 3 -17.43 16.88 9.46
N ARG A 4 -16.38 16.19 9.89
CA ARG A 4 -15.02 16.26 9.35
C ARG A 4 -14.50 14.85 9.12
N PHE A 5 -14.00 14.58 7.92
CA PHE A 5 -13.47 13.29 7.53
C PHE A 5 -12.02 13.43 7.04
N VAL A 6 -11.22 12.41 7.29
CA VAL A 6 -9.86 12.28 6.76
C VAL A 6 -9.79 10.99 5.95
N SER A 7 -9.28 11.09 4.73
CA SER A 7 -8.90 9.94 3.92
C SER A 7 -7.37 9.85 3.88
N ILE A 8 -6.83 8.66 4.13
CA ILE A 8 -5.40 8.36 4.00
C ILE A 8 -5.27 7.36 2.87
N TRP A 9 -4.57 7.74 1.82
CA TRP A 9 -4.30 6.90 0.65
C TRP A 9 -2.84 6.45 0.61
N PHE A 10 -2.63 5.17 0.33
CA PHE A 10 -1.34 4.51 0.30
C PHE A 10 -1.03 4.01 -1.12
N ARG A 11 -0.56 4.91 -1.98
CA ARG A 11 -0.23 4.64 -3.39
C ARG A 11 0.57 3.35 -3.63
N GLN A 12 1.47 3.00 -2.72
CA GLN A 12 2.34 1.82 -2.79
C GLN A 12 2.39 1.08 -1.45
N LEU A 13 1.22 0.81 -0.88
CA LEU A 13 1.05 0.20 0.44
C LEU A 13 2.02 -0.97 0.71
N LEU A 14 2.00 -2.00 -0.15
CA LEU A 14 2.82 -3.20 0.03
C LEU A 14 4.31 -2.94 -0.15
N ALA A 15 4.70 -2.14 -1.15
CA ALA A 15 6.10 -1.86 -1.41
C ALA A 15 6.73 -1.03 -0.27
N ASN A 16 6.02 0.00 0.21
CA ASN A 16 6.48 0.81 1.35
C ASN A 16 6.59 -0.02 2.63
N TRP A 17 5.60 -0.87 2.91
CA TRP A 17 5.67 -1.81 4.04
C TRP A 17 6.86 -2.76 3.94
N GLN A 18 7.16 -3.25 2.74
CA GLN A 18 8.30 -4.14 2.52
C GLN A 18 9.63 -3.40 2.72
N LEU A 19 9.76 -2.17 2.24
CA LEU A 19 10.96 -1.34 2.43
C LEU A 19 11.24 -1.05 3.90
N ILE A 20 10.21 -0.83 4.72
CA ILE A 20 10.37 -0.65 6.18
C ILE A 20 10.96 -1.92 6.82
N ARG A 21 10.59 -3.12 6.32
CA ARG A 21 11.05 -4.40 6.86
C ARG A 21 12.37 -4.89 6.28
N ARG A 22 12.67 -4.49 5.04
CA ARG A 22 13.84 -4.88 4.25
C ARG A 22 14.45 -3.65 3.59
N PRO A 23 15.15 -2.79 4.35
CA PRO A 23 15.76 -1.57 3.82
C PRO A 23 16.79 -1.85 2.71
N GLU A 24 17.37 -3.05 2.67
CA GLU A 24 18.29 -3.46 1.61
C GLU A 24 17.67 -3.49 0.21
N LEU A 25 16.33 -3.50 0.10
CA LEU A 25 15.60 -3.43 -1.16
C LEU A 25 15.41 -1.98 -1.67
N ALA A 26 15.93 -0.96 -0.97
CA ALA A 26 15.73 0.44 -1.33
C ALA A 26 16.20 0.78 -2.75
N GLU A 27 17.32 0.19 -3.18
CA GLU A 27 17.95 0.43 -4.49
C GLU A 27 17.69 -0.69 -5.50
N VAL A 28 16.79 -1.63 -5.18
CA VAL A 28 16.48 -2.79 -6.02
C VAL A 28 15.07 -2.63 -6.59
N PRO A 29 14.86 -2.73 -7.92
CA PRO A 29 13.52 -2.77 -8.46
C PRO A 29 12.86 -4.09 -8.05
N PHE A 30 11.68 -4.01 -7.44
CA PHE A 30 10.97 -5.21 -7.00
C PHE A 30 9.45 -5.07 -7.16
N VAL A 31 8.81 -6.23 -7.29
CA VAL A 31 7.36 -6.36 -7.38
C VAL A 31 6.84 -7.44 -6.46
N PHE A 32 5.56 -7.36 -6.13
CA PHE A 32 4.79 -8.48 -5.60
C PHE A 32 4.04 -9.17 -6.74
N ALA A 33 4.02 -10.50 -6.72
CA ALA A 33 3.26 -11.28 -7.70
C ALA A 33 2.52 -12.45 -7.06
N ALA A 34 1.33 -12.76 -7.58
CA ALA A 34 0.53 -13.90 -7.18
C ALA A 34 0.23 -14.81 -8.37
N PRO A 35 -0.01 -16.12 -8.14
CA PRO A 35 -0.53 -17.01 -9.18
C PRO A 35 -1.95 -16.60 -9.58
N ASP A 36 -2.19 -16.50 -10.88
CA ASP A 36 -3.50 -16.22 -11.48
C ASP A 36 -3.62 -16.99 -12.80
N HIS A 37 -4.59 -17.92 -12.89
CA HIS A 37 -4.85 -18.77 -14.05
C HIS A 37 -3.57 -19.42 -14.67
N GLY A 38 -2.67 -19.93 -13.82
CA GLY A 38 -1.42 -20.59 -14.23
C GLY A 38 -0.28 -19.65 -14.60
N ARG A 39 -0.40 -18.36 -14.33
CA ARG A 39 0.63 -17.34 -14.58
C ARG A 39 0.95 -16.59 -13.29
N MET A 40 2.18 -16.09 -13.16
CA MET A 40 2.51 -15.16 -12.09
C MET A 40 2.20 -13.74 -12.55
N MET A 41 1.25 -13.10 -11.89
CA MET A 41 0.77 -11.76 -12.22
C MET A 41 1.20 -10.77 -11.14
N ILE A 42 1.67 -9.59 -11.56
CA ILE A 42 2.11 -8.55 -10.64
C ILE A 42 0.90 -7.93 -9.96
N THR A 43 0.95 -7.85 -8.64
CA THR A 43 -0.13 -7.29 -7.80
C THR A 43 0.25 -5.94 -7.19
N ALA A 44 1.55 -5.67 -6.99
CA ALA A 44 2.04 -4.38 -6.54
C ALA A 44 3.47 -4.13 -7.03
N VAL A 45 3.83 -2.85 -7.18
CA VAL A 45 5.13 -2.42 -7.74
C VAL A 45 5.79 -1.40 -6.81
N ASN A 46 7.12 -1.46 -6.69
CA ASN A 46 7.89 -0.40 -6.04
C ASN A 46 8.15 0.77 -7.02
N PRO A 47 8.58 1.95 -6.52
CA PRO A 47 8.88 3.11 -7.38
C PRO A 47 9.88 2.82 -8.50
N LEU A 48 10.94 2.05 -8.22
CA LEU A 48 12.00 1.77 -9.18
C LEU A 48 11.52 0.89 -10.34
N ALA A 49 10.76 -0.16 -10.04
CA ALA A 49 10.13 -1.02 -11.06
C ALA A 49 9.12 -0.21 -11.89
N ALA A 50 8.29 0.61 -11.23
CA ALA A 50 7.32 1.46 -11.92
C ALA A 50 8.00 2.46 -12.87
N ALA A 51 9.12 3.07 -12.46
CA ALA A 51 9.89 3.98 -13.31
C ALA A 51 10.50 3.30 -14.54
N SER A 52 10.69 1.99 -14.50
CA SER A 52 11.13 1.18 -15.65
C SER A 52 9.97 0.76 -16.56
N GLY A 53 8.72 1.14 -16.23
CA GLY A 53 7.52 0.80 -17.00
C GLY A 53 6.85 -0.50 -16.58
N VAL A 54 7.17 -1.05 -15.40
CA VAL A 54 6.48 -2.21 -14.85
C VAL A 54 5.21 -1.77 -14.12
N GLU A 55 4.08 -2.40 -14.41
CA GLU A 55 2.78 -2.07 -13.82
C GLU A 55 2.08 -3.30 -13.19
N PRO A 56 1.19 -3.09 -12.19
CA PRO A 56 0.27 -4.13 -11.75
C PRO A 56 -0.57 -4.69 -12.91
N GLY A 57 -0.86 -5.99 -12.87
CA GLY A 57 -1.56 -6.70 -13.94
C GLY A 57 -0.66 -7.20 -15.07
N MET A 58 0.64 -6.87 -15.09
CA MET A 58 1.61 -7.50 -15.99
C MET A 58 1.97 -8.92 -15.54
N ARG A 59 2.38 -9.78 -16.48
CA ARG A 59 3.02 -11.05 -16.13
C ARG A 59 4.40 -10.77 -15.58
N ALA A 60 4.81 -11.50 -14.55
CA ALA A 60 6.14 -11.39 -13.96
C ALA A 60 7.27 -11.65 -14.98
N ALA A 61 7.03 -12.51 -15.98
CA ALA A 61 7.98 -12.75 -17.06
C ALA A 61 8.17 -11.51 -17.95
N ASP A 62 7.08 -10.85 -18.35
CA ASP A 62 7.11 -9.66 -19.20
C ASP A 62 7.79 -8.50 -18.45
N ALA A 63 7.48 -8.34 -17.16
CA ALA A 63 8.12 -7.34 -16.32
C ALA A 63 9.63 -7.55 -16.13
N LYS A 64 10.09 -8.80 -16.02
CA LYS A 64 11.53 -9.12 -15.98
C LYS A 64 12.24 -8.80 -17.28
N ALA A 65 11.54 -8.87 -18.41
CA ALA A 65 12.10 -8.44 -19.70
C ALA A 65 12.22 -6.91 -19.79
N ILE A 66 11.24 -6.18 -19.24
CA ILE A 66 11.24 -4.71 -19.18
C ILE A 66 12.32 -4.17 -18.22
N CYS A 67 12.46 -4.81 -17.05
CA CYS A 67 13.36 -4.38 -15.99
C CYS A 67 14.35 -5.51 -15.64
N PRO A 68 15.51 -5.59 -16.31
CA PRO A 68 16.55 -6.53 -15.95
C PRO A 68 17.01 -6.29 -14.49
N GLY A 69 17.08 -7.35 -13.70
CA GLY A 69 17.38 -7.25 -12.25
C GLY A 69 16.16 -7.14 -11.35
N LEU A 70 14.94 -7.21 -11.91
CA LEU A 70 13.71 -7.17 -11.12
C LEU A 70 13.58 -8.34 -10.15
N GLU A 71 13.48 -8.04 -8.86
CA GLU A 71 13.11 -9.00 -7.83
C GLU A 71 11.59 -9.22 -7.81
N VAL A 72 11.18 -10.48 -7.75
CA VAL A 72 9.77 -10.86 -7.65
C VAL A 72 9.53 -11.51 -6.30
N LEU A 73 8.71 -10.87 -5.49
CA LEU A 73 8.32 -11.31 -4.16
C LEU A 73 6.94 -11.96 -4.20
N ASP A 74 6.75 -13.03 -3.44
CA ASP A 74 5.44 -13.69 -3.37
C ASP A 74 4.40 -12.79 -2.69
N ASP A 75 3.29 -12.54 -3.40
CA ASP A 75 2.12 -11.94 -2.80
C ASP A 75 1.25 -12.98 -2.10
N LYS A 76 0.93 -12.72 -0.83
CA LYS A 76 0.12 -13.62 -0.02
C LYS A 76 -1.32 -13.11 0.01
N PRO A 77 -2.32 -14.00 -0.14
CA PRO A 77 -3.73 -13.61 -0.08
C PRO A 77 -4.03 -12.77 1.16
N GLY A 78 -4.76 -11.67 0.96
CA GLY A 78 -5.20 -10.80 2.05
C GLY A 78 -4.12 -9.94 2.71
N ARG A 79 -2.87 -9.92 2.20
CA ARG A 79 -1.81 -9.09 2.78
C ARG A 79 -2.17 -7.59 2.84
N PRO A 80 -2.67 -6.94 1.77
CA PRO A 80 -3.09 -5.53 1.84
C PRO A 80 -4.14 -5.29 2.94
N ARG A 81 -5.18 -6.13 2.97
CA ARG A 81 -6.25 -6.09 3.99
C ARG A 81 -5.70 -6.19 5.40
N ASN A 82 -4.82 -7.15 5.67
CA ASN A 82 -4.25 -7.36 7.00
C ASN A 82 -3.40 -6.16 7.45
N LEU A 83 -2.65 -5.56 6.51
CA LEU A 83 -1.85 -4.37 6.77
C LEU A 83 -2.73 -3.15 7.05
N LEU A 84 -3.76 -2.90 6.23
CA LEU A 84 -4.72 -1.82 6.47
C LEU A 84 -5.49 -2.01 7.77
N ARG A 85 -5.82 -3.26 8.14
CA ARG A 85 -6.44 -3.54 9.43
C ARG A 85 -5.54 -3.13 10.59
N GLY A 86 -4.27 -3.52 10.57
CA GLY A 86 -3.32 -3.12 11.62
C GLY A 86 -3.11 -1.59 11.68
N LEU A 87 -3.04 -0.92 10.52
CA LEU A 87 -2.99 0.54 10.46
C LEU A 87 -4.27 1.18 11.00
N GLY A 88 -5.44 0.62 10.67
CA GLY A 88 -6.74 1.07 11.14
C GLY A 88 -6.89 0.94 12.65
N GLU A 89 -6.49 -0.21 13.22
CA GLU A 89 -6.45 -0.47 14.66
C GLU A 89 -5.56 0.56 15.38
N TRP A 90 -4.39 0.90 14.81
CA TRP A 90 -3.51 1.93 15.36
C TRP A 90 -4.11 3.35 15.28
N CYS A 91 -4.93 3.61 14.26
CA CYS A 91 -5.64 4.86 14.07
C CYS A 91 -6.82 5.07 15.04
N VAL A 92 -7.30 4.02 15.72
CA VAL A 92 -8.41 4.12 16.70
C VAL A 92 -8.12 5.15 17.81
N ARG A 93 -6.85 5.38 18.15
CA ARG A 93 -6.46 6.41 19.13
C ARG A 93 -6.75 7.84 18.67
N TYR A 94 -6.92 8.04 17.36
CA TYR A 94 -7.27 9.34 16.78
C TYR A 94 -8.75 9.47 16.54
N SER A 95 -9.44 8.42 16.10
CA SER A 95 -10.89 8.42 15.89
C SER A 95 -11.49 7.05 16.24
N PRO A 96 -12.65 7.00 16.92
CA PRO A 96 -13.35 5.74 17.16
C PRO A 96 -13.95 5.12 15.89
N ILE A 97 -14.06 5.88 14.78
CA ILE A 97 -14.63 5.42 13.52
C ILE A 97 -13.54 5.45 12.45
N VAL A 98 -13.01 4.27 12.15
CA VAL A 98 -12.01 4.02 11.10
C VAL A 98 -12.55 2.93 10.18
N ALA A 99 -12.53 3.18 8.87
CA ALA A 99 -12.93 2.24 7.84
C ALA A 99 -11.75 1.95 6.90
N ILE A 100 -11.67 0.71 6.44
CA ILE A 100 -10.73 0.27 5.41
C ILE A 100 -11.41 0.43 4.05
N ASP A 101 -10.65 0.84 3.03
CA ASP A 101 -11.13 0.75 1.65
C ASP A 101 -11.19 -0.72 1.22
N GLU A 102 -12.40 -1.27 1.22
CA GLU A 102 -12.72 -2.64 0.84
C GLU A 102 -12.66 -2.89 -0.67
N PHE A 103 -12.59 -1.84 -1.50
CA PHE A 103 -12.48 -1.95 -2.95
C PHE A 103 -11.04 -1.76 -3.42
N GLY A 104 -10.45 -0.60 -3.10
CA GLY A 104 -9.09 -0.25 -3.53
C GLY A 104 -8.00 -0.99 -2.76
N MET A 105 -8.27 -1.44 -1.53
CA MET A 105 -7.29 -2.08 -0.64
C MET A 105 -6.00 -1.24 -0.45
N ASP A 106 -6.13 0.08 -0.54
CA ASP A 106 -5.02 1.03 -0.49
C ASP A 106 -5.34 2.28 0.35
N GLY A 107 -6.38 2.24 1.17
CA GLY A 107 -6.81 3.43 1.92
C GLY A 107 -7.51 3.17 3.25
N LEU A 108 -7.54 4.22 4.06
CA LEU A 108 -8.32 4.33 5.29
C LEU A 108 -9.18 5.59 5.26
N LEU A 109 -10.40 5.51 5.78
CA LEU A 109 -11.31 6.65 5.98
C LEU A 109 -11.67 6.79 7.45
N MET A 110 -11.65 8.01 7.99
CA MET A 110 -11.90 8.26 9.42
C MET A 110 -12.83 9.45 9.64
N ASP A 111 -13.78 9.32 10.57
CA ASP A 111 -14.59 10.46 11.07
C ASP A 111 -13.84 11.14 12.21
N VAL A 112 -13.29 12.33 11.96
CA VAL A 112 -12.54 13.11 12.97
C VAL A 112 -13.36 14.26 13.55
N SER A 113 -14.69 14.21 13.44
CA SER A 113 -15.60 15.28 13.88
C SER A 113 -15.48 15.57 15.38
N GLY A 114 -15.28 14.54 16.21
CA GLY A 114 -15.13 14.64 17.67
C GLY A 114 -13.69 14.93 18.14
N CYS A 115 -12.72 14.84 17.24
CA CYS A 115 -11.31 15.09 17.54
C CYS A 115 -11.12 16.61 17.55
N SER A 116 -10.95 17.20 18.73
CA SER A 116 -10.75 18.64 18.85
C SER A 116 -9.63 19.12 17.91
N PRO A 117 -9.83 20.23 17.17
CA PRO A 117 -8.77 20.82 16.38
C PRO A 117 -7.79 21.54 17.32
N ARG A 118 -6.99 20.78 18.08
CA ARG A 118 -5.86 21.34 18.85
C ARG A 118 -4.54 20.87 18.29
N ILE A 119 -4.39 21.04 16.98
CA ILE A 119 -3.10 21.18 16.31
C ILE A 119 -3.14 22.47 15.46
N TRP A 120 -3.34 23.60 16.11
CA TRP A 120 -2.87 24.86 15.55
C TRP A 120 -1.39 24.97 15.92
N ILE A 121 -0.52 24.74 14.94
CA ILE A 121 0.83 25.33 14.98
C ILE A 121 0.55 26.83 14.82
N GLN A 122 0.47 27.55 15.93
CA GLN A 122 0.55 29.01 15.90
C GLN A 122 1.98 29.35 15.50
N ASN A 123 2.11 29.92 14.31
CA ASN A 123 3.32 30.59 13.84
C ASN A 123 3.42 31.96 14.51
#